data_AF-A0A2N2LDG2-F1
#
_entry.id   AF-A0A2N2LDG2-F1
#
_cell.length_a   1.000
_cell.length_b   1.000
_cell.length_c   1.000
_cell.angle_alpha   90.00
_cell.angle_beta   90.00
_cell.angle_gamma   90.00
#
_symmetry.space_group_name_H-M   'P 1'
#
loop_
_entity.id
_entity.type
_entity.pdbx_description
1 polymer ?
#
loop_
_entity_poly.entity_id
_entity_poly.type
_entity_poly.pdbx_seq_one_letter_code
_entity_poly.pdbx_strand_id
1 'polypeptide(L)'
;MDSRAAGKEHAMARRGAEVVVAPDGAEAERADDEFADGPGGTFEDDLRTDDDGYGLPDEVQAELEALAAADLDGGGEMEQALAQTQRELAQQRALTRQAVERYREALLAAEPELPPDLVRGETLEEVDAAVEAARRTVARIRERMEAERGKGFPVGAPARGAGLATSGLTPVEKITRGLQQRMLA
;
A
#
# COMPACT_ATOMS: atom_id res chain seq x y z
N MET A 1 -6.31 -46.10 36.36
CA MET A 1 -4.89 -46.41 36.12
C MET A 1 -4.45 -45.67 34.87
N ASP A 2 -4.55 -44.33 34.83
CA ASP A 2 -3.78 -43.31 35.57
C ASP A 2 -2.42 -42.98 34.95
N SER A 3 -2.21 -41.66 34.82
CA SER A 3 -0.98 -40.90 34.53
C SER A 3 -0.95 -40.34 33.10
N ARG A 4 -1.31 -39.07 32.79
CA ARG A 4 -1.02 -37.74 33.39
C ARG A 4 0.42 -37.28 33.14
N ALA A 5 0.60 -36.40 32.15
CA ALA A 5 1.55 -35.25 32.14
C ALA A 5 1.32 -34.49 30.81
N ALA A 6 0.58 -33.38 30.79
CA ALA A 6 1.04 -32.04 31.18
C ALA A 6 2.19 -31.53 30.27
N GLY A 7 1.83 -30.99 29.10
CA GLY A 7 2.67 -30.12 28.27
C GLY A 7 2.01 -28.76 28.15
N LYS A 8 2.07 -27.98 29.23
CA LYS A 8 1.64 -26.58 29.30
C LYS A 8 2.87 -25.69 29.03
N GLU A 9 2.60 -24.53 28.43
CA GLU A 9 3.43 -23.31 28.49
C GLU A 9 4.70 -23.28 27.62
N HIS A 10 4.62 -22.54 26.51
CA HIS A 10 5.51 -21.40 26.29
C HIS A 10 4.85 -20.41 25.31
N ALA A 11 4.02 -19.52 25.86
CA ALA A 11 3.65 -18.29 25.20
C ALA A 11 4.84 -17.32 25.31
N MET A 12 5.77 -17.37 24.34
CA MET A 12 6.74 -16.29 24.17
C MET A 12 6.09 -15.17 23.36
N ALA A 13 5.57 -14.19 24.11
CA ALA A 13 5.28 -12.85 23.62
C ALA A 13 6.59 -12.22 23.10
N ARG A 14 6.79 -12.27 21.77
CA ARG A 14 7.76 -11.39 21.12
C ARG A 14 7.17 -10.01 21.06
N ARG A 15 7.56 -9.21 22.05
CA ARG A 15 7.40 -7.76 22.12
C ARG A 15 8.19 -7.16 20.95
N GLY A 16 7.50 -6.96 19.82
CA GLY A 16 8.03 -6.25 18.66
C GLY A 16 8.22 -4.79 19.03
N ALA A 17 9.48 -4.35 18.99
CA ALA A 17 9.91 -3.00 19.26
C ALA A 17 9.25 -2.03 18.28
N GLU A 18 8.56 -1.05 18.84
CA GLU A 18 8.05 0.13 18.15
C GLU A 18 9.27 1.01 17.82
N VAL A 19 9.76 0.92 16.58
CA VAL A 19 10.76 1.87 16.06
C VAL A 19 10.00 3.14 15.73
N VAL A 20 10.01 4.07 16.69
CA VAL A 20 9.56 5.45 16.50
C VAL A 20 10.53 6.11 15.52
N VAL A 21 10.11 6.18 14.26
CA VAL A 21 10.75 7.01 13.23
C VAL A 21 10.44 8.46 13.58
N ALA A 22 11.47 9.17 14.05
CA ALA A 22 11.38 10.62 14.24
C ALA A 22 11.16 11.31 12.89
N PRO A 23 10.28 12.33 12.81
CA PRO A 23 10.17 13.15 11.62
C PRO A 23 11.38 14.06 11.50
N ASP A 24 12.18 13.79 10.47
CA ASP A 24 13.18 14.68 9.90
C ASP A 24 12.45 15.85 9.22
N GLY A 25 12.69 17.08 9.69
CA GLY A 25 12.02 18.27 9.16
C GLY A 25 11.81 19.38 10.19
N ALA A 26 12.90 19.89 10.78
CA ALA A 26 12.91 21.22 11.37
C ALA A 26 13.92 22.04 10.58
N GLU A 27 13.39 22.79 9.61
CA GLU A 27 14.14 23.75 8.82
C GLU A 27 14.80 24.78 9.75
N ALA A 28 16.11 24.91 9.60
CA ALA A 28 16.95 25.83 10.32
C ALA A 28 16.51 27.28 10.05
N GLU A 29 16.22 28.02 11.13
CA GLU A 29 16.25 29.47 11.16
C GLU A 29 17.64 29.93 10.69
N ARG A 30 17.67 30.64 9.56
CA ARG A 30 18.80 31.47 9.16
C ARG A 30 18.85 32.66 10.11
N ALA A 31 19.68 32.57 11.13
CA ALA A 31 20.17 33.74 11.84
C ALA A 31 21.34 34.30 11.01
N ASP A 32 21.09 35.46 10.41
CA ASP A 32 22.09 36.35 9.85
C ASP A 32 22.99 36.83 11.00
N ASP A 33 24.15 36.19 11.17
CA ASP A 33 25.23 36.74 12.00
C ASP A 33 26.32 37.29 11.09
N GLU A 34 26.27 38.61 11.00
CA GLU A 34 27.20 39.55 10.39
C GLU A 34 28.55 39.47 11.12
N PHE A 35 29.36 38.46 10.81
CA PHE A 35 30.75 38.41 11.29
C PHE A 35 31.63 39.32 10.44
N ALA A 36 31.84 40.51 10.98
CA ALA A 36 32.69 41.54 10.45
C ALA A 36 34.10 41.03 10.12
N ASP A 37 34.46 41.32 8.88
CA ASP A 37 35.78 41.39 8.26
C ASP A 37 36.89 41.83 9.24
N GLY A 38 37.67 40.85 9.72
CA GLY A 38 38.94 41.05 10.40
C GLY A 38 40.08 40.69 9.44
N PRO A 39 41.05 41.60 9.19
CA PRO A 39 42.06 41.36 8.17
C PRO A 39 43.14 40.38 8.67
N GLY A 40 43.34 39.31 7.92
CA GLY A 40 44.69 38.83 7.59
C GLY A 40 45.40 37.89 8.58
N GLY A 41 44.72 36.88 9.11
CA GLY A 41 45.38 35.70 9.68
C GLY A 41 45.20 34.50 8.76
N THR A 42 46.23 34.13 8.00
CA THR A 42 46.27 32.87 7.24
C THR A 42 46.41 31.72 8.24
N PHE A 43 45.28 31.26 8.77
CA PHE A 43 45.20 30.19 9.77
C PHE A 43 45.17 28.79 9.12
N GLU A 44 45.72 28.65 7.92
CA GLU A 44 45.66 27.40 7.12
C GLU A 44 46.99 26.63 7.10
N ASP A 45 48.03 27.08 7.79
CA ASP A 45 49.36 26.43 7.73
C ASP A 45 49.90 25.93 9.08
N ASP A 46 49.12 26.01 10.18
CA ASP A 46 49.66 25.81 11.55
C ASP A 46 49.09 24.58 12.29
N LEU A 47 48.45 23.65 11.57
CA LEU A 47 47.98 22.36 12.12
C LEU A 47 48.75 21.15 11.57
N ARG A 48 49.90 21.37 10.92
CA ARG A 48 50.75 20.29 10.37
C ARG A 48 51.98 19.95 11.19
N THR A 49 52.22 20.66 12.28
CA THR A 49 53.41 20.42 13.11
C THR A 49 53.05 20.71 14.55
N ASP A 50 53.07 19.68 15.38
CA ASP A 50 53.28 19.90 16.80
C ASP A 50 54.55 20.77 16.96
N ASP A 51 54.47 21.78 17.84
CA ASP A 51 55.39 22.91 18.06
C ASP A 51 56.83 22.52 18.45
N ASP A 52 57.14 21.23 18.52
CA ASP A 52 58.43 20.67 18.86
C ASP A 52 59.27 20.21 17.65
N GLY A 53 58.73 20.28 16.43
CA GLY A 53 59.49 20.03 15.19
C GLY A 53 60.00 18.59 15.02
N TYR A 54 59.58 17.69 15.91
CA TYR A 54 59.77 16.25 15.77
C TYR A 54 58.55 15.71 15.04
N GLY A 55 58.72 15.36 13.76
CA GLY A 55 57.74 14.53 13.07
C GLY A 55 57.47 13.26 13.87
N LEU A 56 56.27 12.69 13.69
CA LEU A 56 55.96 11.37 14.26
C LEU A 56 57.13 10.41 13.94
N PRO A 57 57.58 9.59 14.89
CA PRO A 57 58.62 8.61 14.61
C PRO A 57 58.22 7.79 13.38
N ASP A 58 59.17 7.53 12.47
CA ASP A 58 58.92 6.80 11.22
C ASP A 58 58.14 5.48 11.45
N GLU A 59 58.33 4.85 12.61
CA GLU A 59 57.63 3.65 13.06
C GLU A 59 56.12 3.88 13.26
N VAL A 60 55.73 4.99 13.89
CA VAL A 60 54.33 5.36 14.14
C VAL A 60 53.65 5.77 12.84
N GLN A 61 54.39 6.45 11.96
CA GLN A 61 53.87 6.85 10.65
C GLN A 61 53.62 5.62 9.76
N ALA A 62 54.55 4.65 9.75
CA ALA A 62 54.36 3.39 9.04
C ALA A 62 53.20 2.55 9.62
N GLU A 63 53.01 2.55 10.95
CA GLU A 63 51.89 1.84 11.60
C GLU A 63 50.53 2.46 11.24
N LEU A 64 50.43 3.80 11.22
CA LEU A 64 49.23 4.52 10.78
C LEU A 64 48.89 4.28 9.31
N GLU A 65 49.90 4.29 8.42
CA GLU A 65 49.71 4.01 7.00
C GLU A 65 49.26 2.56 6.77
N ALA A 66 49.83 1.60 7.52
CA ALA A 66 49.41 0.20 7.47
C ALA A 66 47.98 -0.01 7.99
N LEU A 67 47.59 0.70 9.06
CA LEU A 67 46.23 0.65 9.60
C LEU A 67 45.22 1.27 8.61
N ALA A 68 45.55 2.43 8.03
CA ALA A 68 44.71 3.09 7.03
C ALA A 68 44.54 2.22 5.77
N ALA A 69 45.59 1.54 5.32
CA ALA A 69 45.48 0.58 4.21
C ALA A 69 44.56 -0.59 4.56
N ALA A 70 44.66 -1.14 5.77
CA ALA A 70 43.81 -2.23 6.24
C ALA A 70 42.32 -1.82 6.38
N ASP A 71 42.05 -0.60 6.86
CA ASP A 71 40.69 -0.07 6.98
C ASP A 71 40.04 0.20 5.62
N LEU A 72 40.82 0.66 4.63
CA LEU A 72 40.33 0.83 3.25
C LEU A 72 39.99 -0.51 2.60
N ASP A 73 40.82 -1.54 2.79
CA ASP A 73 40.56 -2.88 2.28
C ASP A 73 39.34 -3.52 2.98
N GLY A 74 39.26 -3.45 4.31
CA GLY A 74 38.14 -3.98 5.07
C GLY A 74 36.82 -3.25 4.80
N GLY A 75 36.87 -1.92 4.59
CA GLY A 75 35.72 -1.12 4.21
C GLY A 75 35.17 -1.51 2.83
N GLY A 76 36.06 -1.74 1.87
CA GLY A 76 35.69 -2.20 0.53
C GLY A 76 35.01 -3.58 0.52
N GLU A 77 35.50 -4.53 1.31
CA GLU A 77 34.89 -5.87 1.43
C GLU A 77 33.48 -5.79 2.05
N MET A 78 33.32 -5.00 3.11
CA MET A 78 32.02 -4.82 3.76
C MET A 78 31.01 -4.14 2.83
N GLU A 79 31.43 -3.11 2.09
CA GLU A 79 30.58 -2.44 1.11
C GLU A 79 30.15 -3.39 -0.01
N GLN A 80 31.06 -4.22 -0.51
CA GLN A 80 30.75 -5.23 -1.51
C GLN A 80 29.75 -6.28 -0.97
N ALA A 81 29.92 -6.74 0.25
CA ALA A 81 29.01 -7.69 0.90
C ALA A 81 27.61 -7.09 1.10
N LEU A 82 27.52 -5.83 1.51
CA LEU A 82 26.25 -5.10 1.62
C LEU A 82 25.58 -4.94 0.24
N ALA A 83 26.34 -4.52 -0.77
CA ALA A 83 25.84 -4.35 -2.13
C ALA A 83 25.38 -5.68 -2.74
N GLN A 84 26.04 -6.79 -2.42
CA GLN A 84 25.60 -8.12 -2.83
C GLN A 84 24.28 -8.50 -2.13
N THR A 85 24.22 -8.37 -0.81
CA THR A 85 23.02 -8.70 -0.02
C THR A 85 21.80 -7.89 -0.47
N GLN A 86 21.99 -6.60 -0.77
CA GLN A 86 20.93 -5.73 -1.29
C GLN A 86 20.43 -6.19 -2.66
N ARG A 87 21.34 -6.62 -3.55
CA ARG A 87 20.98 -7.18 -4.87
C ARG A 87 20.18 -8.47 -4.72
N GLU A 88 20.62 -9.37 -3.85
CA GLU A 88 19.91 -10.63 -3.57
C GLU A 88 18.52 -10.37 -3.00
N LEU A 89 18.39 -9.45 -2.03
CA LEU A 89 17.09 -9.08 -1.46
C LEU A 89 16.15 -8.47 -2.51
N ALA A 90 16.67 -7.59 -3.39
CA ALA A 90 15.89 -7.00 -4.47
C ALA A 90 15.42 -8.07 -5.47
N GLN A 91 16.29 -9.02 -5.81
CA GLN A 91 15.96 -10.13 -6.70
C GLN A 91 14.89 -11.04 -6.09
N GLN A 92 15.04 -11.43 -4.82
CA GLN A 92 14.05 -12.23 -4.11
C GLN A 92 12.69 -11.54 -4.05
N ARG A 93 12.66 -10.24 -3.73
CA ARG A 93 11.41 -9.45 -3.73
C ARG A 93 10.75 -9.41 -5.11
N ALA A 94 11.54 -9.29 -6.18
CA ALA A 94 11.02 -9.32 -7.54
C ALA A 94 10.41 -10.69 -7.89
N LEU A 95 11.09 -11.78 -7.54
CA LEU A 95 10.59 -13.14 -7.75
C LEU A 95 9.31 -13.40 -6.95
N THR A 96 9.24 -12.97 -5.69
CA THR A 96 8.03 -13.12 -4.88
C THR A 96 6.85 -12.36 -5.48
N ARG A 97 7.02 -11.11 -5.90
CA ARG A 97 5.96 -10.35 -6.58
C ARG A 97 5.47 -11.05 -7.85
N GLN A 98 6.41 -11.52 -8.68
CA GLN A 98 6.08 -12.26 -9.90
C GLN A 98 5.32 -13.56 -9.59
N ALA A 99 5.70 -14.28 -8.54
CA ALA A 99 5.01 -15.49 -8.12
C ALA A 99 3.58 -15.21 -7.65
N VAL A 100 3.37 -14.14 -6.88
CA VAL A 100 2.03 -13.70 -6.41
C VAL A 100 1.15 -13.28 -7.60
N GLU A 101 1.69 -12.54 -8.56
CA GLU A 101 0.97 -12.17 -9.78
C GLU A 101 0.52 -13.39 -10.58
N ARG A 102 1.44 -14.36 -10.80
CA ARG A 102 1.14 -15.62 -11.50
C ARG A 102 0.11 -16.46 -10.76
N TYR A 103 0.18 -16.49 -9.43
CA TYR A 103 -0.79 -17.18 -8.59
C TYR A 103 -2.19 -16.57 -8.75
N ARG A 104 -2.29 -15.24 -8.71
CA ARG A 104 -3.55 -14.53 -8.93
C ARG A 104 -4.11 -14.79 -10.33
N GLU A 105 -3.28 -14.75 -11.37
CA GLU A 105 -3.71 -15.06 -12.73
C GLU A 105 -4.25 -16.49 -12.85
N ALA A 106 -3.57 -17.46 -12.23
CA ALA A 106 -4.00 -18.86 -12.22
C ALA A 106 -5.35 -19.04 -11.51
N LEU A 107 -5.58 -18.34 -10.38
CA LEU A 107 -6.85 -18.37 -9.67
C LEU A 107 -7.99 -17.75 -10.49
N LEU A 108 -7.75 -16.60 -11.13
CA LEU A 108 -8.75 -15.95 -11.99
C LEU A 108 -9.06 -16.79 -13.24
N ALA A 109 -8.09 -17.53 -13.76
CA ALA A 109 -8.30 -18.48 -14.85
C ALA A 109 -9.11 -19.71 -14.41
N ALA A 110 -8.92 -20.18 -13.18
CA ALA A 110 -9.67 -21.30 -12.62
C ALA A 110 -11.13 -20.92 -12.27
N GLU A 111 -11.35 -19.69 -11.78
CA GLU A 111 -12.65 -19.17 -11.37
C GLU A 111 -13.01 -17.86 -12.08
N PRO A 112 -13.43 -17.91 -13.36
CA PRO A 112 -13.76 -16.72 -14.14
C PRO A 112 -15.02 -15.98 -13.66
N GLU A 113 -15.78 -16.58 -12.74
CA GLU A 113 -16.93 -15.92 -12.10
C GLU A 113 -16.50 -14.86 -11.07
N LEU A 114 -15.25 -14.91 -10.60
CA LEU A 114 -14.71 -13.95 -9.63
C LEU A 114 -14.27 -12.67 -10.32
N PRO A 115 -14.76 -11.49 -9.89
CA PRO A 115 -14.29 -10.22 -10.41
C PRO A 115 -12.80 -9.99 -10.08
N PRO A 116 -11.96 -9.62 -11.07
CA PRO A 116 -10.53 -9.40 -10.85
C PRO A 116 -10.28 -8.24 -9.88
N ASP A 117 -11.19 -7.27 -9.81
CA ASP A 117 -11.09 -6.12 -8.91
C ASP A 117 -11.16 -6.49 -7.42
N LEU A 118 -11.73 -7.65 -7.08
CA LEU A 118 -11.89 -8.12 -5.70
C LEU A 118 -10.70 -8.95 -5.22
N VAL A 119 -9.86 -9.47 -6.14
CA VAL A 119 -8.70 -10.29 -5.80
C VAL A 119 -7.44 -9.41 -5.80
N ARG A 120 -7.16 -8.79 -4.64
CA ARG A 120 -6.01 -7.90 -4.41
C ARG A 120 -5.15 -8.44 -3.27
N GLY A 121 -3.84 -8.19 -3.34
CA GLY A 121 -2.88 -8.57 -2.31
C GLY A 121 -1.46 -8.54 -2.86
N GLU A 122 -0.49 -8.26 -1.99
CA GLU A 122 0.95 -8.31 -2.29
C GLU A 122 1.60 -9.62 -1.84
N THR A 123 0.91 -10.37 -0.97
CA THR A 123 1.33 -11.68 -0.45
C THR A 123 0.35 -12.78 -0.83
N LEU A 124 0.78 -14.03 -0.74
CA LEU A 124 -0.08 -15.20 -1.04
C LEU A 124 -1.27 -15.25 -0.08
N GLU A 125 -1.03 -14.99 1.20
CA GLU A 125 -2.03 -15.01 2.25
C GLU A 125 -3.11 -13.93 2.04
N GLU A 126 -2.69 -12.73 1.61
CA GLU A 126 -3.62 -11.66 1.27
C GLU A 126 -4.48 -12.01 0.05
N VAL A 127 -3.87 -12.59 -0.99
CA VAL A 127 -4.59 -13.04 -2.18
C VAL A 127 -5.61 -14.11 -1.81
N ASP A 128 -5.24 -15.09 -0.99
CA ASP A 128 -6.16 -16.15 -0.53
C ASP A 128 -7.33 -15.57 0.28
N ALA A 129 -7.04 -14.65 1.21
CA ALA A 129 -8.07 -13.98 1.99
C ALA A 129 -9.01 -13.14 1.09
N ALA A 130 -8.47 -12.48 0.08
CA ALA A 130 -9.24 -11.69 -0.88
C ALA A 130 -10.15 -12.58 -1.76
N VAL A 131 -9.64 -13.73 -2.22
CA VAL A 131 -10.42 -14.71 -2.98
C VAL A 131 -11.58 -15.25 -2.16
N GLU A 132 -11.33 -15.61 -0.91
CA GLU A 132 -12.37 -16.05 0.01
C GLU A 132 -13.44 -14.97 0.26
N ALA A 133 -13.03 -13.71 0.42
CA ALA A 133 -13.94 -12.59 0.54
C ALA A 133 -14.75 -12.36 -0.75
N ALA A 134 -14.11 -12.48 -1.91
CA ALA A 134 -14.74 -12.36 -3.22
C ALA A 134 -15.81 -13.45 -3.43
N ARG A 135 -15.48 -14.71 -3.15
CA ARG A 135 -16.41 -15.84 -3.22
C ARG A 135 -17.67 -15.61 -2.38
N ARG A 136 -17.52 -15.17 -1.13
CA ARG A 136 -18.65 -14.86 -0.24
C ARG A 136 -19.52 -13.72 -0.79
N THR A 137 -18.89 -12.71 -1.38
CA THR A 137 -19.60 -11.56 -1.95
C THR A 137 -20.40 -11.97 -3.19
N VAL A 138 -19.78 -12.72 -4.09
CA VAL A 138 -20.43 -13.25 -5.30
C VAL A 138 -21.60 -14.18 -4.93
N ALA A 139 -21.41 -15.08 -3.95
CA ALA A 139 -22.47 -15.95 -3.46
C ALA A 139 -23.68 -15.15 -2.94
N ARG A 140 -23.45 -14.13 -2.11
CA ARG A 140 -24.51 -13.26 -1.59
C ARG A 140 -25.25 -12.49 -2.69
N ILE A 141 -24.53 -12.01 -3.71
CA ILE A 141 -25.14 -11.34 -4.85
C ILE A 141 -26.02 -12.32 -5.64
N ARG A 142 -25.54 -13.55 -5.87
CA ARG A 142 -26.30 -14.60 -6.57
C ARG A 142 -27.59 -14.93 -5.81
N GLU A 143 -27.51 -15.15 -4.50
CA GLU A 143 -28.68 -15.38 -3.64
C GLU A 143 -29.70 -14.23 -3.73
N ARG A 144 -29.22 -12.98 -3.66
CA ARG A 144 -30.09 -11.80 -3.77
C ARG A 144 -30.77 -11.71 -5.14
N MET A 145 -30.03 -11.96 -6.22
CA MET A 145 -30.58 -11.93 -7.57
C MET A 145 -31.62 -13.06 -7.78
N GLU A 146 -31.40 -14.24 -7.22
CA GLU A 146 -32.37 -15.34 -7.26
C GLU A 146 -33.63 -15.00 -6.47
N ALA A 147 -33.49 -14.39 -5.29
CA ALA A 147 -34.63 -13.92 -4.50
C ALA A 147 -35.42 -12.80 -5.19
N GLU A 148 -34.74 -11.92 -5.93
CA GLU A 148 -35.38 -10.85 -6.72
C GLU A 148 -36.06 -11.39 -7.99
N ARG A 149 -35.49 -12.41 -8.64
CA ARG A 149 -36.14 -13.09 -9.80
C ARG A 149 -37.46 -13.76 -9.42
N GLY A 150 -37.60 -14.25 -8.19
CA GLY A 150 -38.85 -14.82 -7.67
C GLY A 150 -39.92 -13.79 -7.31
N LYS A 151 -39.54 -12.51 -7.13
CA LYS A 151 -40.47 -11.40 -6.91
C LYS A 151 -40.82 -10.79 -8.25
N GLY A 152 -41.78 -11.41 -8.95
CA GLY A 152 -42.35 -10.84 -10.16
C GLY A 152 -42.72 -9.37 -9.93
N PHE A 153 -42.34 -8.49 -10.86
CA PHE A 153 -42.79 -7.10 -10.83
C PHE A 153 -44.32 -7.11 -10.78
N PRO A 154 -44.97 -6.36 -9.86
CA PRO A 154 -46.42 -6.23 -9.90
C PRO A 154 -46.79 -5.64 -11.26
N VAL A 155 -47.41 -6.47 -12.10
CA VAL A 155 -48.02 -6.09 -13.37
C VAL A 155 -49.26 -5.27 -13.03
N GLY A 156 -49.02 -4.06 -12.53
CA GLY A 156 -50.01 -3.28 -11.79
C GLY A 156 -49.95 -1.80 -12.11
N ALA A 157 -49.32 -1.41 -13.22
CA ALA A 157 -49.80 -0.19 -13.87
C ALA A 157 -51.25 -0.52 -14.30
N PRO A 158 -52.29 0.15 -13.75
CA PRO A 158 -53.63 -0.05 -14.27
C PRO A 158 -53.55 0.19 -15.77
N ALA A 159 -54.05 -0.76 -16.57
CA ALA A 159 -54.14 -0.58 -18.00
C ALA A 159 -54.69 0.83 -18.23
N ARG A 160 -53.95 1.69 -18.96
CA ARG A 160 -54.42 3.04 -19.29
C ARG A 160 -55.83 2.85 -19.83
N GLY A 161 -56.82 3.23 -19.03
CA GLY A 161 -58.16 2.70 -19.18
C GLY A 161 -58.59 2.84 -20.63
N ALA A 162 -58.98 1.73 -21.25
CA ALA A 162 -59.76 1.72 -22.48
C ALA A 162 -61.17 2.33 -22.26
N GLY A 163 -61.27 3.34 -21.38
CA GLY A 163 -62.51 3.93 -20.90
C GLY A 163 -62.87 5.25 -21.57
N LEU A 164 -61.96 5.90 -22.28
CA LEU A 164 -62.25 7.12 -23.04
C LEU A 164 -61.57 7.05 -24.41
N ALA A 165 -62.21 6.32 -25.33
CA ALA A 165 -61.88 6.38 -26.75
C ALA A 165 -62.10 7.81 -27.26
N THR A 166 -61.03 8.61 -27.20
CA THR A 166 -60.96 9.95 -27.81
C THR A 166 -60.45 9.89 -29.26
N SER A 167 -60.22 8.68 -29.77
CA SER A 167 -59.61 8.37 -31.06
C SER A 167 -60.48 8.72 -32.28
N GLY A 168 -61.72 9.19 -32.09
CA GLY A 168 -62.60 9.67 -33.17
C GLY A 168 -63.18 11.08 -32.96
N LEU A 169 -62.80 11.77 -31.88
CA LEU A 169 -63.31 13.11 -31.59
C LEU A 169 -62.40 14.18 -32.21
N THR A 170 -63.02 15.21 -32.78
CA THR A 170 -62.31 16.43 -33.18
C THR A 170 -61.71 17.14 -31.96
N PRO A 171 -60.70 18.00 -32.13
CA PRO A 171 -60.10 18.74 -31.02
C PRO A 171 -61.12 19.50 -30.17
N VAL A 172 -62.13 20.11 -30.81
CA VAL A 172 -63.19 20.87 -30.12
C VAL A 172 -64.03 19.94 -29.24
N GLU A 173 -64.45 18.80 -29.75
CA GLU A 173 -65.27 17.83 -29.01
C GLU A 173 -64.52 17.22 -27.81
N LYS A 174 -63.19 17.06 -27.91
CA LYS A 174 -62.36 16.64 -26.77
C LYS A 174 -62.36 17.69 -25.67
N ILE A 175 -62.23 18.96 -26.03
CA ILE A 175 -62.23 20.08 -25.07
C ILE A 175 -63.58 20.18 -24.36
N THR A 176 -64.68 20.17 -25.11
CA THR A 176 -66.04 20.26 -24.54
C THR A 176 -66.31 19.09 -23.59
N ARG A 177 -65.95 17.86 -23.99
CA ARG A 177 -66.12 16.67 -23.15
C ARG A 177 -65.29 16.74 -21.86
N GLY A 178 -64.05 17.22 -21.94
CA GLY A 178 -63.21 17.43 -20.75
C GLY A 178 -63.79 18.47 -19.79
N LEU A 179 -64.35 19.56 -20.31
CA LEU A 179 -65.02 20.59 -19.51
C LEU A 179 -66.30 20.07 -18.84
N GLN A 180 -67.12 19.28 -19.56
CA GLN A 180 -68.33 18.67 -19.02
C GLN A 180 -68.03 17.65 -17.91
N GLN A 181 -66.99 16.83 -18.10
CA GLN A 181 -66.57 15.85 -17.08
C GLN A 181 -66.07 16.52 -15.79
N ARG A 182 -65.46 17.70 -15.90
CA ARG A 182 -65.00 18.48 -14.74
C ARG A 182 -66.13 19.20 -14.00
N MET A 183 -67.27 19.48 -14.65
CA MET A 183 -68.43 20.09 -13.99
C MET A 183 -69.31 19.06 -13.25
N LEU A 184 -69.16 17.77 -13.55
CA LEU A 184 -69.93 16.67 -12.96
C LEU A 184 -69.17 15.88 -11.88
N ALA A 185 -67.91 16.23 -11.61
CA ALA A 185 -67.06 15.67 -10.56
C ALA A 185 -66.78 16.74 -9.49
#